data_AF-A0A535PSL6-F1
#
_entry.id   AF-A0A535PSL6-F1
#
_cell.length_a   1.000
_cell.length_b   1.000
_cell.length_c   1.000
_cell.angle_alpha   90.00
_cell.angle_beta   90.00
_cell.angle_gamma   90.00
#
_symmetry.space_group_name_H-M   'P 1'
#
loop_
_entity.id
_entity.type
_entity.pdbx_description
1 polymer ?
#
loop_
_entity_poly.entity_id
_entity_poly.type
_entity_poly.pdbx_seq_one_letter_code
_entity_poly.pdbx_strand_id
1 'polypeptide(L)'
;MGRRVLPVVFLFASAAATVAIFAVAPTAIHDRLAFGTFDTTGPPPRVDYCGRRYYPAEQPKTETLAQVDAFLARVGVHGLTQVDTAPSGMPVVTNVIPPQVRAQYHTNVCTMVLWVKTGDDAYVGYGLSGGP
;
A
#
# COMPACT_ATOMS: atom_id res chain seq x y z
N MET A 1 2.74 46.46 26.26
CA MET A 1 2.53 45.00 26.08
C MET A 1 2.43 44.72 24.58
N GLY A 2 3.32 43.95 23.96
CA GLY A 2 3.25 43.70 22.51
C GLY A 2 4.53 43.13 21.87
N ARG A 3 5.69 43.28 22.53
CA ARG A 3 6.98 42.87 21.97
C ARG A 3 7.40 41.41 22.25
N ARG A 4 6.68 40.71 23.15
CA ARG A 4 6.95 39.30 23.53
C ARG A 4 6.07 38.26 22.83
N VAL A 5 4.99 38.67 22.17
CA VAL A 5 4.04 37.76 21.52
C VAL A 5 4.57 37.32 20.15
N LEU A 6 5.21 38.22 19.39
CA LEU A 6 5.84 37.90 18.10
C LEU A 6 6.84 36.73 18.15
N PRO A 7 7.87 36.72 19.02
CA PRO A 7 8.90 35.67 18.99
C PRO A 7 8.36 34.28 19.33
N VAL A 8 7.33 34.21 20.19
CA VAL A 8 6.69 32.95 20.57
C VAL A 8 5.87 32.39 19.42
N VAL A 9 5.12 33.23 18.70
CA VAL A 9 4.36 32.82 17.51
C VAL A 9 5.27 32.34 16.39
N PHE A 10 6.41 32.99 16.15
CA PHE A 10 7.40 32.54 15.17
C PHE A 10 8.05 31.19 15.53
N LEU A 11 8.31 30.95 16.83
CA LEU A 11 8.82 29.66 17.31
C LEU A 11 7.80 28.53 17.14
N PHE A 12 6.53 28.76 17.46
CA PHE A 12 5.48 27.77 17.26
C PHE A 12 5.19 27.51 15.78
N ALA A 13 5.20 28.55 14.94
CA ALA A 13 5.07 28.40 13.48
C ALA A 13 6.24 27.59 12.89
N SER A 14 7.47 27.82 13.37
CA SER A 14 8.65 27.09 12.93
C SER A 14 8.62 25.63 13.39
N ALA A 15 8.22 25.37 14.64
CA ALA A 15 8.05 24.02 15.16
C ALA A 15 6.94 23.26 14.41
N ALA A 16 5.79 23.89 14.15
CA ALA A 16 4.70 23.30 13.38
C ALA A 16 5.11 23.00 11.94
N ALA A 17 5.84 23.92 11.28
CA ALA A 17 6.36 23.69 9.94
C ALA A 17 7.39 22.54 9.91
N THR A 18 8.26 22.45 10.92
CA THR A 18 9.25 21.38 11.04
C THR A 18 8.56 20.03 11.25
N VAL A 19 7.59 19.95 12.17
CA VAL A 19 6.80 18.73 12.42
C VAL A 19 6.00 18.33 11.18
N ALA A 20 5.39 19.28 10.46
CA ALA A 20 4.68 18.99 9.22
C ALA A 20 5.64 18.41 8.16
N ILE A 21 6.81 19.01 7.95
CA ILE A 21 7.80 18.51 6.98
C ILE A 21 8.26 17.08 7.33
N PHE A 22 8.58 16.81 8.60
CA PHE A 22 8.99 15.47 9.02
C PHE A 22 7.85 14.44 9.02
N ALA A 23 6.60 14.87 9.14
CA ALA A 23 5.44 13.99 9.06
C ALA A 23 5.07 13.62 7.62
N VAL A 24 5.19 14.55 6.67
CA VAL A 24 4.69 14.34 5.29
C VAL A 24 5.78 13.88 4.31
N ALA A 25 7.05 14.26 4.53
CA ALA A 25 8.13 13.86 3.63
C ALA A 25 8.38 12.33 3.60
N PRO A 26 8.33 11.59 4.73
CA PRO A 26 8.52 10.14 4.69
C PRO A 26 7.42 9.41 3.91
N THR A 27 6.17 9.86 4.02
CA THR A 27 5.05 9.22 3.31
C THR A 27 5.13 9.48 1.81
N ALA A 28 5.42 10.72 1.38
CA ALA A 28 5.56 11.02 -0.05
C ALA A 28 6.73 10.27 -0.71
N ILE A 29 7.86 10.10 0.00
CA ILE A 29 9.00 9.31 -0.50
C ILE A 29 8.62 7.83 -0.58
N HIS A 30 7.99 7.28 0.47
CA HIS A 30 7.47 5.91 0.45
C HIS A 30 6.51 5.71 -0.71
N ASP A 31 5.54 6.61 -0.90
CA ASP A 31 4.53 6.49 -1.94
C ASP A 31 5.14 6.45 -3.33
N ARG A 32 6.15 7.30 -3.56
CA ARG A 32 6.88 7.30 -4.83
C ARG A 32 7.65 6.00 -5.06
N LEU A 33 8.26 5.44 -4.02
CA LEU A 33 9.06 4.22 -4.12
C LEU A 33 8.18 2.98 -4.23
N ALA A 34 7.26 2.78 -3.29
CA ALA A 34 6.37 1.62 -3.19
C ALA A 34 5.26 1.64 -4.25
N PHE A 35 4.65 2.79 -4.53
CA PHE A 35 3.46 2.88 -5.38
C PHE A 35 3.70 3.58 -6.71
N GLY A 36 4.87 4.20 -6.89
CA GLY A 36 5.21 4.89 -8.13
C GLY A 36 4.44 6.19 -8.34
N THR A 37 3.74 6.71 -7.33
CA THR A 37 2.89 7.89 -7.45
C THR A 37 2.97 8.77 -6.20
N PHE A 38 2.62 10.04 -6.34
CA PHE A 38 2.31 10.93 -5.22
C PHE A 38 0.80 11.21 -5.12
N ASP A 39 0.02 10.70 -6.09
CA ASP A 39 -1.43 10.85 -6.10
C ASP A 39 -2.02 10.03 -4.96
N THR A 40 -2.71 10.73 -4.06
CA THR A 40 -3.39 10.16 -2.90
C THR A 40 -4.83 9.76 -3.21
N THR A 41 -5.24 9.84 -4.47
CA THR A 41 -6.60 9.51 -4.92
C THR A 41 -6.61 8.24 -5.75
N GLY A 42 -7.64 7.42 -5.53
CA GLY A 42 -7.82 6.17 -6.27
C GLY A 42 -6.76 5.09 -6.00
N PRO A 43 -6.79 4.01 -6.80
CA PRO A 43 -5.80 2.94 -6.75
C PRO A 43 -4.44 3.39 -7.34
N PRO A 44 -3.30 3.03 -6.73
CA PRO A 44 -1.99 3.38 -7.27
C PRO A 44 -1.71 2.67 -8.62
N PRO A 45 -0.81 3.21 -9.46
CA PRO A 45 -0.51 2.58 -10.76
C PRO A 45 0.24 1.25 -10.61
N ARG A 46 0.91 1.02 -9.48
CA ARG A 46 1.64 -0.21 -9.16
C ARG A 46 1.77 -0.38 -7.65
N VAL A 47 2.20 -1.57 -7.23
CA VAL A 47 2.64 -1.86 -5.86
C VAL A 47 3.97 -2.61 -5.94
N ASP A 48 5.01 -2.09 -5.31
CA ASP A 48 6.30 -2.76 -5.13
C ASP A 48 6.30 -3.42 -3.75
N TYR A 49 6.24 -4.76 -3.73
CA TYR A 49 6.22 -5.54 -2.51
C TYR A 49 7.16 -6.74 -2.64
N CYS A 50 7.96 -6.99 -1.61
CA CYS A 50 8.76 -8.22 -1.49
C CYS A 50 9.70 -8.45 -2.69
N GLY A 51 10.35 -7.36 -3.14
CA GLY A 51 11.27 -7.36 -4.27
C GLY A 51 10.60 -7.54 -5.64
N ARG A 52 9.27 -7.44 -5.71
CA ARG A 52 8.51 -7.58 -6.96
C ARG A 52 7.55 -6.42 -7.17
N ARG A 53 7.21 -6.19 -8.43
CA ARG A 53 6.28 -5.14 -8.87
C ARG A 53 5.00 -5.76 -9.40
N TYR A 54 3.88 -5.27 -8.90
CA TYR A 54 2.54 -5.73 -9.22
C TYR A 54 1.77 -4.59 -9.87
N TYR A 55 0.96 -4.92 -10.86
CA TYR A 55 0.15 -3.95 -11.59
C TYR A 55 -1.30 -4.41 -11.58
N PRO A 56 -2.25 -3.47 -11.60
CA PRO A 56 -3.64 -3.81 -11.83
C PRO A 56 -3.81 -4.29 -13.28
N ALA A 57 -4.91 -4.98 -13.56
CA ALA A 57 -5.29 -5.28 -14.94
C ALA A 57 -5.51 -3.97 -15.74
N GLU A 58 -5.37 -4.02 -17.08
CA GLU A 58 -5.62 -2.85 -17.96
C GLU A 58 -7.00 -2.23 -17.72
N GLN A 59 -7.99 -3.08 -17.41
CA GLN A 59 -9.31 -2.68 -16.95
C GLN A 59 -9.51 -3.26 -15.54
N PRO A 60 -9.11 -2.51 -14.49
CA PRO A 60 -9.21 -2.98 -13.12
C PRO A 60 -10.68 -3.23 -12.76
N LYS A 61 -10.96 -4.42 -12.25
CA LYS A 61 -12.26 -4.73 -11.65
C LYS A 61 -12.17 -4.56 -10.14
N THR A 62 -13.22 -4.00 -9.57
CA THR A 62 -13.40 -3.96 -8.12
C THR A 62 -14.09 -5.25 -7.68
N GLU A 63 -13.49 -5.92 -6.70
CA GLU A 63 -13.99 -7.11 -6.05
C GLU A 63 -14.45 -6.78 -4.63
N THR A 64 -15.44 -7.50 -4.11
CA THR A 64 -15.77 -7.49 -2.67
C THR A 64 -14.85 -8.43 -1.90
N LEU A 65 -14.75 -8.27 -0.58
CA LEU A 65 -13.96 -9.17 0.25
C LEU A 65 -14.41 -10.64 0.09
N ALA A 66 -15.72 -10.87 -0.01
CA ALA A 66 -16.26 -12.21 -0.24
C ALA A 66 -15.81 -12.82 -1.59
N GLN A 67 -15.66 -12.00 -2.63
CA GLN A 67 -15.14 -12.45 -3.92
C GLN A 67 -13.64 -12.77 -3.84
N VAL A 68 -12.87 -11.97 -3.11
CA VAL A 68 -11.45 -12.22 -2.83
C VAL A 68 -11.28 -13.53 -2.03
N ASP A 69 -12.05 -13.72 -0.97
CA ASP A 69 -12.01 -14.94 -0.16
C ASP A 69 -12.40 -16.18 -0.97
N ALA A 70 -13.42 -16.07 -1.82
CA ALA A 70 -13.80 -17.14 -2.74
C ALA A 70 -12.70 -17.47 -3.76
N PHE A 71 -11.94 -16.46 -4.23
CA PHE A 71 -10.78 -16.68 -5.08
C PHE A 71 -9.68 -17.45 -4.35
N LEU A 72 -9.33 -17.03 -3.13
CA LEU A 72 -8.29 -17.68 -2.32
C LEU A 72 -8.68 -19.12 -1.95
N ALA A 73 -9.95 -19.36 -1.62
CA ALA A 73 -10.44 -20.69 -1.27
C ALA A 73 -10.28 -21.70 -2.41
N ARG A 74 -10.39 -21.27 -3.68
CA ARG A 74 -10.16 -22.16 -4.85
C ARG A 74 -8.75 -22.72 -4.92
N VAL A 75 -7.77 -22.05 -4.30
CA VAL A 75 -6.37 -22.47 -4.24
C VAL A 75 -5.96 -22.95 -2.85
N GLY A 76 -6.93 -23.22 -1.96
CA GLY A 76 -6.69 -23.72 -0.60
C GLY A 76 -6.02 -22.70 0.32
N VAL A 77 -6.14 -21.42 0.00
CA VAL A 77 -5.55 -20.31 0.75
C VAL A 77 -6.66 -19.53 1.46
N HIS A 78 -6.37 -19.00 2.65
CA HIS A 78 -7.35 -18.24 3.43
C HIS A 78 -6.71 -17.05 4.13
N GLY A 79 -7.51 -16.01 4.31
CA GLY A 79 -7.15 -14.82 5.06
C GLY A 79 -6.22 -13.88 4.30
N LEU A 80 -6.28 -12.63 4.73
CA LEU A 80 -5.51 -11.52 4.19
C LEU A 80 -4.74 -10.85 5.32
N THR A 81 -3.49 -10.48 5.03
CA THR A 81 -2.62 -9.69 5.90
C THR A 81 -2.43 -8.33 5.26
N GLN A 82 -2.59 -7.26 6.05
CA GLN A 82 -2.18 -5.93 5.61
C GLN A 82 -0.66 -5.86 5.58
N VAL A 83 -0.11 -5.49 4.43
CA VAL A 83 1.34 -5.45 4.19
C VAL A 83 1.86 -4.04 3.94
N ASP A 84 0.97 -3.11 3.60
CA ASP A 84 1.28 -1.70 3.44
C ASP A 84 0.01 -0.85 3.57
N THR A 85 0.16 0.47 3.47
CA THR A 85 -0.91 1.45 3.39
C THR A 85 -0.72 2.26 2.11
N ALA A 86 -1.71 2.24 1.21
CA ALA A 86 -1.69 2.97 -0.04
C ALA A 86 -1.68 4.49 0.19
N PRO A 87 -1.33 5.32 -0.81
CA PRO A 87 -1.33 6.78 -0.69
C PRO A 87 -2.69 7.38 -0.30
N SER A 88 -3.78 6.67 -0.60
CA SER A 88 -5.14 7.01 -0.17
C SER A 88 -5.43 6.78 1.31
N GLY A 89 -4.47 6.21 2.06
CA GLY A 89 -4.63 5.78 3.45
C GLY A 89 -5.29 4.40 3.59
N MET A 90 -5.67 3.76 2.49
CA MET A 90 -6.36 2.48 2.51
C MET A 90 -5.39 1.29 2.56
N PRO A 91 -5.76 0.16 3.16
CA PRO A 91 -4.91 -1.02 3.25
C PRO A 91 -4.51 -1.60 1.90
N VAL A 92 -3.24 -2.01 1.79
CA VAL A 92 -2.79 -2.99 0.81
C VAL A 92 -2.70 -4.34 1.50
N VAL A 93 -3.44 -5.32 0.99
CA VAL A 93 -3.61 -6.62 1.64
C VAL A 93 -3.24 -7.76 0.69
N THR A 94 -2.77 -8.86 1.25
CA THR A 94 -2.48 -10.07 0.48
C THR A 94 -2.45 -11.31 1.37
N ASN A 95 -2.49 -12.49 0.76
CA ASN A 95 -2.09 -13.70 1.44
C ASN A 95 -0.58 -13.93 1.24
N VAL A 96 0.17 -13.99 2.35
CA VAL A 96 1.62 -14.17 2.30
C VAL A 96 1.97 -15.66 2.34
N ILE A 97 2.65 -16.13 1.30
CA ILE A 97 3.17 -17.51 1.21
C ILE A 97 4.23 -17.71 2.30
N PRO A 98 4.04 -18.68 3.22
CA PRO A 98 4.99 -18.92 4.31
C PRO A 98 6.39 -19.30 3.80
N PRO A 99 7.47 -18.96 4.53
CA PRO A 99 8.83 -19.30 4.14
C PRO A 99 9.06 -20.78 3.83
N GLN A 100 8.39 -21.68 4.56
CA GLN A 100 8.49 -23.13 4.38
C GLN A 100 7.91 -23.57 3.03
N VAL A 101 6.76 -23.00 2.65
CA VAL A 101 6.11 -23.26 1.37
C VAL A 101 6.96 -22.70 0.23
N ARG A 102 7.49 -21.48 0.37
CA ARG A 102 8.43 -20.91 -0.60
C ARG A 102 9.67 -21.77 -0.81
N ALA A 103 10.24 -22.30 0.26
CA ALA A 103 11.39 -23.19 0.20
C ALA A 103 11.08 -24.50 -0.52
N GLN A 104 9.91 -25.10 -0.27
CA GLN A 104 9.44 -26.31 -0.96
C GLN A 104 9.32 -26.10 -2.48
N TYR A 105 8.87 -24.92 -2.91
CA TYR A 105 8.72 -24.56 -4.32
C TYR A 105 9.95 -23.88 -4.93
N HIS A 106 11.07 -23.80 -4.19
CA HIS A 106 12.31 -23.12 -4.63
C HIS A 106 12.06 -21.70 -5.20
N THR A 107 11.13 -20.96 -4.60
CA THR A 107 10.74 -19.62 -5.07
C THR A 107 11.03 -18.54 -4.03
N ASN A 108 11.34 -17.34 -4.51
CA ASN A 108 11.40 -16.14 -3.67
C ASN A 108 10.09 -15.34 -3.67
N VAL A 109 9.09 -15.77 -4.45
CA VAL A 109 7.77 -15.14 -4.50
C VAL A 109 7.05 -15.33 -3.17
N CYS A 110 6.66 -14.22 -2.53
CA CYS A 110 5.90 -14.27 -1.27
C CYS A 110 4.40 -14.03 -1.43
N THR A 111 3.94 -13.61 -2.61
CA THR A 111 2.53 -13.59 -2.96
C THR A 111 2.39 -13.53 -4.48
N MET A 112 1.30 -14.07 -5.00
CA MET A 112 0.97 -14.01 -6.42
C MET A 112 0.12 -12.79 -6.77
N VAL A 113 -0.67 -12.30 -5.82
CA VAL A 113 -1.64 -11.22 -6.02
C VAL A 113 -1.73 -10.37 -4.75
N LEU A 114 -1.72 -9.06 -4.90
CA LEU A 114 -2.11 -8.12 -3.84
C LEU A 114 -3.47 -7.51 -4.16
N TRP A 115 -4.17 -7.04 -3.15
CA TRP A 115 -5.37 -6.24 -3.31
C TRP A 115 -5.17 -4.90 -2.63
N VAL A 116 -5.46 -3.81 -3.35
CA VAL A 116 -5.56 -2.49 -2.76
C VAL A 116 -7.02 -2.22 -2.44
N LYS A 117 -7.31 -1.93 -1.18
CA LYS A 117 -8.66 -1.51 -0.77
C LYS A 117 -8.91 -0.08 -1.29
N THR A 118 -10.04 0.15 -1.95
CA THR A 118 -10.40 1.45 -2.55
C THR A 118 -11.73 2.01 -2.03
N GLY A 119 -12.39 1.29 -1.11
CA GLY A 119 -13.64 1.66 -0.43
C GLY A 119 -13.98 0.61 0.64
N ASP A 120 -15.11 0.72 1.34
CA ASP A 120 -15.42 -0.13 2.51
C ASP A 120 -15.38 -1.63 2.23
N ASP A 121 -15.90 -2.05 1.07
CA ASP A 121 -15.89 -3.43 0.57
C ASP A 121 -15.50 -3.48 -0.93
N ALA A 122 -14.45 -2.73 -1.28
CA ALA A 122 -13.99 -2.58 -2.65
C ALA A 122 -12.47 -2.80 -2.72
N TYR A 123 -12.06 -3.80 -3.51
CA TYR A 123 -10.68 -4.23 -3.64
C TYR A 123 -10.29 -4.30 -5.12
N VAL A 124 -9.16 -3.71 -5.48
CA VAL A 124 -8.59 -3.84 -6.82
C VAL A 124 -7.41 -4.81 -6.74
N GLY A 125 -7.46 -5.87 -7.55
CA GLY A 125 -6.39 -6.89 -7.63
C GLY A 125 -5.19 -6.43 -8.46
N TYR A 126 -3.99 -6.71 -7.95
CA TYR A 126 -2.69 -6.42 -8.55
C TYR A 126 -1.95 -7.73 -8.73
N GLY A 127 -1.90 -8.18 -9.98
CA GLY A 127 -1.18 -9.38 -10.35
C GLY A 127 0.31 -9.14 -10.43
N LEU A 128 1.08 -10.17 -10.10
CA LEU A 128 2.53 -10.15 -10.28
C LEU A 128 2.85 -9.97 -11.77
N SER A 129 3.57 -8.90 -12.12
CA SER A 129 3.99 -8.70 -13.52
C SER A 129 5.20 -9.54 -13.88
N GLY A 130 5.21 -10.02 -15.12
CA GLY A 130 6.20 -10.98 -15.61
C GLY A 130 5.71 -12.43 -15.51
N GLY A 131 4.54 -12.71 -16.12
CA GLY A 131 4.31 -14.06 -16.64
C GLY A 131 5.48 -14.48 -17.55
N PRO A 132 5.72 -15.79 -17.73
CA PRO A 132 6.96 -16.33 -18.30
C PRO A 132 7.43 -15.64 -19.58
#